data_AF-A0A5B6YP37-F1
#
_entry.id   AF-A0A5B6YP37-F1
#
_cell.length_a   1.000
_cell.length_b   1.000
_cell.length_c   1.000
_cell.angle_alpha   90.00
_cell.angle_beta   90.00
_cell.angle_gamma   90.00
#
_symmetry.space_group_name_H-M   'P 1'
#
loop_
_entity.id
_entity.type
_entity.pdbx_description
1 polymer ?
#
loop_
_entity_poly.entity_id
_entity_poly.type
_entity_poly.pdbx_seq_one_letter_code
_entity_poly.pdbx_strand_id
1 'polypeptide(L)'
;MTDPTIDNSDPSDATGLGFETSDYAEIIVVRHGETAWNVDGRIQGHLDVELNEVGRRQAAAVADRLSKETSISAVYSSDLKRAFETAHIIESYCGVPKVVQDPDLRERHLGDLQGSVLHEAAELKPNAYEACISSRTDQEIPVSSFSSLKSGTKF
;
A
#
# COMPACT_ATOMS: atom_id res chain seq x y z
N MET A 1 -38.47 -47.21 44.74
CA MET A 1 -38.84 -46.46 43.51
C MET A 1 -38.37 -45.03 43.74
N THR A 2 -37.31 -44.65 42.99
CA THR A 2 -36.79 -43.30 42.62
C THR A 2 -37.56 -42.06 43.11
N ASP A 3 -37.01 -40.87 43.36
CA ASP A 3 -35.70 -40.20 43.46
C ASP A 3 -36.07 -38.71 43.77
N PRO A 4 -35.28 -37.88 44.47
CA PRO A 4 -35.64 -36.54 44.89
C PRO A 4 -35.30 -35.50 43.81
N THR A 5 -36.00 -34.36 43.77
CA THR A 5 -35.49 -33.17 43.09
C THR A 5 -35.58 -31.97 44.03
N ILE A 6 -34.38 -31.50 44.38
CA ILE A 6 -34.11 -30.23 45.04
C ILE A 6 -34.33 -29.14 44.00
N ASP A 7 -35.29 -28.26 44.24
CA ASP A 7 -35.52 -27.03 43.49
C ASP A 7 -34.48 -25.99 43.93
N ASN A 8 -33.39 -25.88 43.15
CA ASN A 8 -32.47 -24.75 43.23
C ASN A 8 -32.98 -23.65 42.31
N SER A 9 -33.80 -22.77 42.86
CA SER A 9 -34.03 -21.45 42.29
C SER A 9 -32.77 -20.61 42.49
N ASP A 10 -32.02 -20.37 41.42
CA ASP A 10 -30.88 -19.47 41.41
C ASP A 10 -31.25 -18.19 40.65
N PRO A 11 -31.43 -17.03 41.32
CA PRO A 11 -31.72 -15.76 40.67
C PRO A 11 -30.42 -14.95 40.57
N SER A 12 -29.76 -14.95 39.42
CA SER A 12 -28.82 -13.88 39.08
C SER A 12 -28.80 -13.62 37.58
N ASP A 13 -29.69 -12.70 37.22
CA ASP A 13 -29.58 -11.83 36.07
C ASP A 13 -28.24 -11.07 36.14
N ALA A 14 -27.37 -11.23 35.14
CA ALA A 14 -26.28 -10.31 34.87
C ALA A 14 -25.81 -10.47 33.42
N THR A 15 -26.44 -9.71 32.54
CA THR A 15 -25.81 -8.96 31.44
C THR A 15 -24.40 -9.40 31.05
N GLY A 16 -24.32 -10.09 29.91
CA GLY A 16 -23.08 -10.31 29.19
C GLY A 16 -23.40 -10.72 27.76
N LEU A 17 -23.84 -9.75 26.94
CA LEU A 17 -23.73 -9.91 25.49
C LEU A 17 -22.24 -10.03 25.20
N GLY A 18 -21.76 -11.28 25.15
CA GLY A 18 -20.41 -11.59 24.73
C GLY A 18 -20.22 -11.02 23.34
N PHE A 19 -19.39 -9.97 23.23
CA PHE A 19 -18.81 -9.64 21.95
C PHE A 19 -17.90 -10.79 21.58
N GLU A 20 -18.39 -11.67 20.70
CA GLU A 20 -17.58 -12.67 20.01
C GLU A 20 -16.45 -11.91 19.30
N THR A 21 -15.27 -11.84 19.94
CA THR A 21 -14.07 -11.33 19.29
C THR A 21 -13.72 -12.35 18.22
N SER A 22 -13.89 -11.97 16.97
CA SER A 22 -13.58 -12.86 15.88
C SER A 22 -12.07 -13.10 15.80
N ASP A 23 -11.66 -14.36 15.66
CA ASP A 23 -10.25 -14.81 15.56
C ASP A 23 -9.57 -14.42 14.23
N TYR A 24 -10.13 -13.47 13.47
CA TYR A 24 -9.60 -13.05 12.19
C TYR A 24 -9.10 -11.61 12.21
N ALA A 25 -8.05 -11.35 11.44
CA ALA A 25 -7.61 -10.01 11.10
C ALA A 25 -8.15 -9.65 9.71
N GLU A 26 -8.88 -8.54 9.62
CA GLU A 26 -9.24 -7.95 8.33
C GLU A 26 -8.10 -7.06 7.83
N ILE A 27 -7.71 -7.22 6.57
CA ILE A 27 -6.68 -6.40 5.93
C ILE A 27 -7.31 -5.64 4.78
N ILE A 28 -7.27 -4.32 4.85
CA ILE A 28 -7.74 -3.42 3.80
C ILE A 28 -6.53 -2.89 3.05
N VAL A 29 -6.44 -3.22 1.76
CA VAL A 29 -5.34 -2.77 0.89
C VAL A 29 -5.82 -1.60 0.03
N VAL A 30 -5.16 -0.45 0.17
CA VAL A 30 -5.46 0.77 -0.60
C VAL A 30 -4.24 1.12 -1.44
N ARG A 31 -4.42 1.21 -2.75
CA ARG A 31 -3.40 1.81 -3.64
C ARG A 31 -3.42 3.33 -3.46
N HIS A 32 -2.25 3.95 -3.50
CA HIS A 32 -2.15 5.41 -3.49
C HIS A 32 -3.01 6.05 -4.59
N GLY A 33 -3.50 7.27 -4.34
CA GLY A 33 -4.23 8.06 -5.33
C GLY A 33 -3.40 8.38 -6.57
N GLU A 34 -4.07 8.85 -7.62
CA GLU A 34 -3.43 9.25 -8.86
C GLU A 34 -2.37 10.36 -8.68
N THR A 35 -1.30 10.24 -9.46
CA THR A 35 -0.23 11.24 -9.62
C THR A 35 -0.18 11.72 -11.07
N ALA A 36 0.49 12.85 -11.34
CA ALA A 36 0.74 13.30 -12.71
C ALA A 36 1.45 12.23 -13.56
N TRP A 37 2.34 11.45 -12.95
CA TRP A 37 3.07 10.39 -13.65
C TRP A 37 2.20 9.18 -14.01
N ASN A 38 1.10 8.94 -13.27
CA ASN A 38 0.12 7.95 -13.70
C ASN A 38 -0.59 8.39 -14.98
N VAL A 39 -0.96 9.67 -15.06
CA VAL A 39 -1.61 10.26 -16.26
C VAL A 39 -0.67 10.19 -17.46
N ASP A 40 0.61 10.50 -17.26
CA ASP A 40 1.63 10.47 -18.32
C ASP A 40 2.09 9.04 -18.69
N GLY A 41 1.63 8.00 -17.97
CA GLY A 41 2.12 6.63 -18.14
C GLY A 41 3.61 6.46 -17.79
N ARG A 42 4.14 7.30 -16.89
CA ARG A 42 5.54 7.30 -16.46
C ARG A 42 5.76 6.38 -15.26
N ILE A 43 6.79 5.56 -15.35
CA ILE A 43 7.18 4.59 -14.33
C ILE A 43 7.81 5.34 -13.15
N GLN A 44 7.28 5.15 -11.93
CA GLN A 44 7.74 5.88 -10.74
C GLN A 44 8.82 5.11 -9.96
N GLY A 45 8.54 3.85 -9.60
CA GLY A 45 9.36 3.10 -8.64
C GLY A 45 9.50 3.86 -7.32
N HIS A 46 10.73 4.10 -6.88
CA HIS A 46 11.06 4.87 -5.67
C HIS A 46 11.17 6.39 -5.92
N LEU A 47 10.95 6.86 -7.14
CA LEU A 47 10.89 8.30 -7.40
C LEU A 47 9.65 8.90 -6.72
N ASP A 48 9.89 10.00 -6.01
CA ASP A 48 8.96 10.54 -5.05
C ASP A 48 8.07 11.62 -5.70
N VAL A 49 6.91 11.19 -6.17
CA VAL A 49 5.92 12.02 -6.87
C VAL A 49 4.70 12.22 -5.96
N GLU A 50 4.17 13.43 -5.94
CA GLU A 50 2.98 13.81 -5.14
C GLU A 50 1.67 13.39 -5.83
N LEU A 51 0.60 13.31 -5.04
CA LEU A 51 -0.73 13.16 -5.60
C LEU A 51 -1.11 14.38 -6.46
N ASN A 52 -1.87 14.14 -7.51
CA ASN A 52 -2.57 15.22 -8.19
C ASN A 52 -3.94 15.48 -7.50
N GLU A 53 -4.69 16.47 -7.97
CA GLU A 53 -6.00 16.79 -7.40
C GLU A 53 -7.03 15.65 -7.55
N VAL A 54 -6.92 14.84 -8.60
CA VAL A 54 -7.75 13.64 -8.78
C VAL A 54 -7.40 12.61 -7.70
N GLY A 55 -6.12 12.36 -7.44
CA GLY A 55 -5.63 11.46 -6.41
C GLY A 55 -6.05 11.87 -5.00
N ARG A 56 -6.03 13.17 -4.69
CA ARG A 56 -6.54 13.67 -3.40
C ARG A 56 -8.04 13.43 -3.24
N ARG A 57 -8.83 13.61 -4.30
CA ARG A 57 -10.27 13.30 -4.30
C ARG A 57 -10.54 11.80 -4.17
N GLN A 58 -9.72 10.96 -4.80
CA GLN A 58 -9.78 9.50 -4.65
C GLN A 58 -9.50 9.09 -3.19
N ALA A 59 -8.46 9.64 -2.57
CA ALA A 59 -8.13 9.38 -1.16
C ALA A 59 -9.27 9.79 -0.22
N ALA A 60 -9.88 10.97 -0.46
CA ALA A 60 -11.04 11.43 0.32
C ALA A 60 -12.26 10.51 0.16
N ALA A 61 -12.51 9.99 -1.05
CA ALA A 61 -13.61 9.05 -1.28
C ALA A 61 -13.40 7.71 -0.58
N VAL A 62 -12.15 7.21 -0.54
CA VAL A 62 -11.79 6.02 0.25
C VAL A 62 -12.02 6.29 1.73
N ALA A 63 -11.60 7.45 2.24
CA ALA A 63 -11.79 7.82 3.63
C ALA A 63 -13.28 7.89 4.02
N ASP A 64 -14.11 8.56 3.21
CA ASP A 64 -15.56 8.63 3.43
C ASP A 64 -16.19 7.23 3.51
N ARG A 65 -15.76 6.30 2.65
CA ARG A 65 -16.22 4.91 2.72
C ARG A 65 -15.78 4.22 4.02
N LEU A 66 -14.49 4.28 4.34
CA LEU A 66 -13.93 3.58 5.50
C LEU A 66 -14.50 4.10 6.82
N SER A 67 -14.84 5.40 6.89
CA SER A 67 -15.47 6.00 8.07
C SER A 67 -16.83 5.38 8.45
N LYS A 68 -17.46 4.63 7.53
CA LYS A 68 -18.80 4.05 7.70
C LYS A 68 -18.77 2.56 8.02
N GLU A 69 -17.67 1.86 7.75
CA GLU A 69 -17.63 0.40 7.70
C GLU A 69 -16.81 -0.22 8.84
N THR A 70 -15.72 0.41 9.30
CA THR A 70 -14.72 -0.34 10.09
C THR A 70 -14.07 0.48 11.19
N SER A 71 -13.92 -0.10 12.38
CA SER A 71 -12.98 0.38 13.40
C SER A 71 -11.56 -0.01 13.02
N ILE A 72 -10.81 0.91 12.42
CA ILE A 72 -9.43 0.64 11.97
C ILE A 72 -8.49 0.71 13.18
N SER A 73 -7.86 -0.43 13.50
CA SER A 73 -6.93 -0.54 14.63
C SER A 73 -5.50 -0.08 14.31
N ALA A 74 -5.12 -0.05 13.04
CA ALA A 74 -3.79 0.40 12.61
C ALA A 74 -3.80 0.84 11.13
N VAL A 75 -2.93 1.79 10.79
CA VAL A 75 -2.72 2.26 9.41
C VAL A 75 -1.23 2.24 9.11
N TYR A 76 -0.87 1.56 8.02
CA TYR A 76 0.50 1.50 7.52
C TYR A 76 0.57 2.06 6.10
N SER A 77 1.69 2.69 5.76
CA SER A 77 1.94 3.17 4.41
C SER A 77 3.44 3.17 4.11
N SER A 78 3.82 3.05 2.84
CA SER A 78 5.20 3.38 2.46
C SER A 78 5.49 4.85 2.78
N ASP A 79 6.76 5.18 2.96
CA ASP A 79 7.20 6.56 3.14
C ASP A 79 7.27 7.39 1.83
N LEU A 80 6.90 6.83 0.67
CA LEU A 80 6.76 7.58 -0.58
C LEU A 80 5.57 8.54 -0.48
N LYS A 81 5.76 9.81 -0.88
CA LYS A 81 4.78 10.90 -0.71
C LYS A 81 3.38 10.53 -1.16
N ARG A 82 3.22 9.97 -2.36
CA ARG A 82 1.90 9.56 -2.88
C ARG A 82 1.14 8.62 -1.95
N ALA A 83 1.83 7.62 -1.39
CA ALA A 83 1.21 6.63 -0.51
C ALA A 83 0.98 7.22 0.88
N PHE A 84 1.96 7.98 1.40
CA PHE A 84 1.84 8.63 2.69
C PHE A 84 0.74 9.70 2.70
N GLU A 85 0.66 10.54 1.67
CA GLU A 85 -0.39 11.56 1.51
C GLU A 85 -1.77 10.91 1.42
N THR A 86 -1.91 9.80 0.68
CA THR A 86 -3.17 9.03 0.62
C THR A 86 -3.58 8.53 2.02
N ALA A 87 -2.65 7.91 2.75
CA ALA A 87 -2.91 7.39 4.09
C ALA A 87 -3.21 8.52 5.09
N HIS A 88 -2.53 9.66 4.98
CA HIS A 88 -2.74 10.81 5.85
C HIS A 88 -4.09 11.49 5.62
N ILE A 89 -4.57 11.53 4.36
CA ILE A 89 -5.94 11.98 4.08
C ILE A 89 -6.93 11.04 4.77
N ILE A 90 -6.75 9.73 4.69
CA ILE A 90 -7.61 8.75 5.38
C ILE A 90 -7.55 8.94 6.90
N GLU A 91 -6.36 9.15 7.46
CA GLU A 91 -6.13 9.47 8.88
C GLU A 91 -6.98 10.65 9.35
N SER A 92 -6.90 11.76 8.61
CA SER A 92 -7.56 13.01 8.97
C SER A 92 -9.10 12.97 8.91
N TYR A 93 -9.68 12.07 8.11
CA TYR A 93 -11.13 11.94 7.93
C TYR A 93 -11.75 10.91 8.87
N CYS A 94 -11.05 9.81 9.13
CA CYS A 94 -11.63 8.65 9.82
C CYS A 94 -11.36 8.62 11.33
N GLY A 95 -10.54 9.54 11.86
CA GLY A 95 -10.18 9.53 13.28
C GLY A 95 -9.40 8.27 13.69
N VAL A 96 -8.67 7.68 12.74
CA VAL A 96 -7.92 6.44 12.92
C VAL A 96 -6.56 6.70 13.58
N PRO A 97 -5.86 5.66 14.06
CA PRO A 97 -4.52 5.82 14.59
C PRO A 97 -3.56 6.47 13.60
N LYS A 98 -2.55 7.13 14.16
CA LYS A 98 -1.51 7.78 13.36
C LYS A 98 -0.88 6.81 12.38
N VAL A 99 -0.71 7.25 11.13
CA VAL A 99 -0.08 6.45 10.07
C VAL A 99 1.35 6.07 10.48
N VAL A 100 1.65 4.78 10.43
CA VAL A 100 2.99 4.24 10.58
C VAL A 100 3.63 4.11 9.19
N GLN A 101 4.75 4.81 8.98
CA GLN A 101 5.53 4.66 7.76
C GLN A 101 6.41 3.41 7.83
N ASP A 102 6.37 2.61 6.78
CA ASP A 102 7.17 1.39 6.65
C ASP A 102 7.84 1.33 5.26
N PRO A 103 9.17 1.52 5.17
CA PRO A 103 9.90 1.44 3.91
C PRO A 103 9.77 0.09 3.18
N ASP A 104 9.43 -1.00 3.87
CA ASP A 104 9.24 -2.32 3.25
C ASP A 104 7.93 -2.40 2.44
N LEU A 105 7.03 -1.40 2.60
CA LEU A 105 5.82 -1.25 1.80
C LEU A 105 6.03 -0.43 0.51
N ARG A 106 7.27 0.02 0.23
CA ARG A 106 7.57 0.73 -1.01
C ARG A 106 7.28 -0.15 -2.22
N GLU A 107 6.87 0.49 -3.33
CA GLU A 107 6.88 -0.12 -4.65
C GLU A 107 8.26 -0.72 -4.96
N ARG A 108 8.34 -1.68 -5.88
CA ARG A 108 9.61 -2.21 -6.35
C ARG A 108 10.52 -1.07 -6.84
N HIS A 109 11.82 -1.15 -6.54
CA HIS A 109 12.79 -0.23 -7.14
C HIS A 109 12.95 -0.59 -8.61
N LEU A 110 12.48 0.27 -9.51
CA LEU A 110 12.39 -0.04 -10.95
C LEU A 110 13.64 0.35 -11.74
N GLY A 111 14.75 0.63 -11.05
CA GLY A 111 16.06 0.84 -11.66
C GLY A 111 16.03 1.87 -12.78
N ASP A 112 16.60 1.51 -13.93
CA ASP A 112 16.65 2.34 -15.14
C ASP A 112 15.28 2.68 -15.76
N LEU A 113 14.22 1.98 -15.38
CA LEU A 113 12.88 2.25 -15.89
C LEU A 113 12.25 3.47 -15.22
N GLN A 114 12.69 3.84 -14.01
CA GLN A 114 12.13 4.97 -13.29
C GLN A 114 12.29 6.25 -14.12
N GLY A 115 11.21 7.01 -14.26
CA GLY A 115 11.15 8.20 -15.10
C GLY A 115 10.88 7.94 -16.58
N SER A 116 10.92 6.69 -17.05
CA SER A 116 10.60 6.34 -18.45
C SER A 116 9.10 6.26 -18.67
N VAL A 117 8.64 6.59 -19.88
CA VAL A 117 7.26 6.33 -20.29
C VAL A 117 7.12 4.84 -20.60
N LEU A 118 6.11 4.18 -20.02
CA LEU A 118 5.98 2.72 -20.04
C LEU A 118 5.98 2.13 -21.46
N HIS A 119 5.30 2.78 -22.41
CA HIS A 119 5.20 2.25 -23.77
C HIS A 119 6.51 2.38 -24.57
N GLU A 120 7.42 3.27 -24.15
CA GLU A 120 8.75 3.43 -24.75
C GLU A 120 9.81 2.56 -24.06
N ALA A 121 9.52 2.08 -22.84
CA ALA A 121 10.48 1.40 -21.97
C ALA A 121 11.08 0.13 -22.59
N ALA A 122 10.27 -0.64 -23.32
CA ALA A 122 10.70 -1.86 -23.99
C ALA A 122 11.80 -1.60 -25.05
N GLU A 123 11.72 -0.45 -25.73
CA GLU A 123 12.69 -0.06 -26.77
C GLU A 123 13.92 0.62 -26.17
N LEU A 124 13.72 1.55 -25.24
CA LEU A 124 14.80 2.36 -24.67
C LEU A 124 15.66 1.58 -23.66
N LYS A 125 15.04 0.65 -22.92
CA LYS A 125 15.64 -0.04 -21.77
C LYS A 125 15.28 -1.53 -21.76
N PRO A 126 15.58 -2.30 -22.84
CA PRO A 126 15.08 -3.66 -23.03
C PRO A 126 15.45 -4.61 -21.88
N ASN A 127 16.69 -4.59 -21.40
CA ASN A 127 17.14 -5.45 -20.30
C ASN A 127 16.40 -5.16 -18.99
N ALA A 128 16.16 -3.87 -18.69
CA ALA A 128 15.45 -3.47 -17.49
C ALA A 128 13.94 -3.78 -17.61
N TYR A 129 13.37 -3.58 -18.81
CA TYR A 129 11.98 -3.91 -19.11
C TYR A 129 11.72 -5.42 -19.01
N GLU A 130 12.58 -6.25 -19.59
CA GLU A 130 12.52 -7.72 -19.48
C GLU A 130 12.59 -8.18 -18.01
N ALA A 131 13.50 -7.59 -17.23
CA ALA A 131 13.57 -7.86 -15.80
C ALA A 131 12.32 -7.40 -15.02
N CYS A 132 11.61 -6.39 -15.51
CA CYS A 132 10.40 -5.86 -14.90
C CYS A 132 9.19 -6.77 -15.13
N ILE A 133 9.02 -7.28 -16.34
CA ILE A 133 7.87 -8.11 -16.72
C ILE A 133 8.06 -9.61 -16.41
N SER A 134 9.25 -10.00 -15.98
CA SER A 134 9.59 -11.34 -15.52
C SER A 134 8.70 -11.82 -14.38
N SER A 135 8.45 -13.13 -14.32
CA SER A 135 7.75 -13.79 -13.20
C SER A 135 8.58 -13.83 -11.90
N ARG A 136 9.88 -13.53 -11.98
CA ARG A 136 10.74 -13.37 -10.79
C ARG A 136 10.52 -11.99 -10.19
N THR A 137 9.72 -11.94 -9.12
CA THR A 137 9.35 -10.69 -8.45
C THR A 137 10.43 -10.18 -7.48
N ASP A 138 11.36 -11.04 -7.09
CA ASP A 138 12.46 -10.78 -6.15
C ASP A 138 13.72 -10.23 -6.81
N GLN A 139 13.82 -10.27 -8.14
CA GLN A 139 15.02 -9.81 -8.84
C GLN A 139 15.12 -8.29 -8.90
N GLU A 140 16.32 -7.76 -8.73
CA GLU A 140 16.62 -6.35 -8.93
C GLU A 140 16.46 -5.96 -10.41
N ILE A 141 15.95 -4.75 -10.65
CA ILE A 141 15.92 -4.18 -12.01
C ILE A 141 17.29 -3.57 -12.31
N PRO A 142 17.94 -3.95 -13.42
CA PRO A 142 19.22 -3.41 -13.81
C PRO A 142 19.25 -1.88 -13.79
N VAL A 143 20.33 -1.33 -13.21
CA VAL A 143 20.72 0.06 -13.35
C VAL A 143 21.90 0.12 -14.32
N SER A 144 21.81 0.95 -15.35
CA SER A 144 22.94 1.19 -16.23
C SER A 144 23.96 2.00 -15.43
N SER A 145 24.98 1.32 -14.90
CA SER A 145 26.17 2.01 -14.42
C SER A 145 26.71 2.88 -15.56
N PHE A 146 27.01 4.15 -15.28
CA PHE A 146 27.82 5.00 -16.15
C PHE A 146 29.21 4.36 -16.26
N SER A 147 29.34 3.34 -17.11
CA SER A 147 30.65 2.86 -17.54
C SER A 147 31.22 3.92 -18.46
N SER A 148 32.29 4.57 -17.98
CA SER A 148 33.05 5.63 -18.64
C SER A 148 33.08 5.48 -20.16
N LEU A 149 32.77 6.58 -20.85
CA LEU A 149 33.10 6.78 -22.25
C LEU A 149 34.54 6.27 -22.52
N LYS A 150 34.64 5.37 -23.50
CA LYS A 150 35.87 4.73 -23.95
C LYS A 150 36.98 5.76 -24.15
N SER A 151 38.10 5.64 -23.42
CA SER A 151 39.38 6.21 -23.86
C SER A 151 39.85 5.39 -25.06
N GLY A 152 39.45 5.82 -26.24
CA GLY A 152 39.98 5.38 -27.52
C GLY A 152 40.79 6.51 -28.12
N THR A 153 42.02 6.72 -27.66
CA THR A 153 43.04 7.42 -28.44
C THR A 153 44.15 6.44 -28.76
N LYS A 154 44.17 5.99 -30.02
CA LYS A 154 45.30 5.27 -30.62
C LYS A 154 46.50 6.23 -30.68
N PHE A 155 47.67 5.75 -30.29
CA PHE A 155 48.94 6.19 -30.85
C PHE A 155 49.48 5.08 -31.74
#